data_AF-A0A8N4QGS1-F1
#
_entry.id   AF-A0A8N4QGS1-F1
#
_cell.length_a   1.000
_cell.length_b   1.000
_cell.length_c   1.000
_cell.angle_alpha   90.00
_cell.angle_beta   90.00
_cell.angle_gamma   90.00
#
_symmetry.space_group_name_H-M   'P 1'
#
loop_
_entity.id
_entity.type
_entity.pdbx_description
1 polymer ?
#
loop_
_entity_poly.entity_id
_entity_poly.type
_entity_poly.pdbx_seq_one_letter_code
_entity_poly.pdbx_strand_id
1 'polypeptide(L)'
;MGGLMFNLLFIAQMVTHISILLESFFMDSKRAETTKIHKEFEKRFNKEFGRKHAYSDFSSESCLSSILSVLIVMVNVSFKIYSLYVYQLTLKNTLLVWHTLPNALAVQFRILELILSTTVLNEYAIILCRKLNEMGERNIRRVFGHYLRGLPVSKGCIIRVMPPTLQPSEEADEQKLRVYKKLYGDIYNMFKTINESHGWSLLAFMIMYFIYFTINSYWVIFSLIARLSEHVTLIRNLGFLVVVVTLLWILCWQSQNSQEQFNSFVVFHFQSRQIGCIMFKLVKPLGNKCYNDLVTDFSLQTLHQQYIITAKEFFNLNLTLLGSMVASIVTYLVILIQFMFAEKNKANRNEILSSIVNNENSTASVSN
;
A
#
# COMPACT_ATOMS: atom_id res chain seq x y z
N MET A 1 33.61 6.61 -10.80
CA MET A 1 32.37 6.61 -9.98
C MET A 1 31.17 5.98 -10.70
N GLY A 2 30.90 6.32 -11.98
CA GLY A 2 29.75 5.77 -12.73
C GLY A 2 29.67 4.24 -12.82
N GLY A 3 30.80 3.55 -13.01
CA GLY A 3 30.83 2.08 -13.07
C GLY A 3 30.42 1.39 -11.77
N LEU A 4 30.80 1.95 -10.61
CA LEU A 4 30.44 1.39 -9.31
C LEU A 4 28.94 1.55 -9.02
N MET A 5 28.37 2.71 -9.33
CA MET A 5 26.92 2.95 -9.19
C MET A 5 26.09 2.04 -10.10
N PHE A 6 26.57 1.81 -11.33
CA PHE A 6 25.92 0.89 -12.24
C PHE A 6 25.97 -0.56 -11.74
N ASN A 7 27.11 -1.00 -11.23
CA ASN A 7 27.24 -2.34 -10.62
C ASN A 7 26.34 -2.48 -9.40
N LEU A 8 26.20 -1.45 -8.57
CA LEU A 8 25.34 -1.48 -7.40
C LEU A 8 23.85 -1.56 -7.78
N LEU A 9 23.42 -0.82 -8.80
CA LEU A 9 22.07 -0.94 -9.36
C LEU A 9 21.81 -2.34 -9.91
N PHE A 10 22.77 -2.88 -10.65
CA PHE A 10 22.66 -4.22 -11.23
C PHE A 10 22.56 -5.29 -10.14
N ILE A 11 23.42 -5.23 -9.12
CA ILE A 11 23.39 -6.16 -7.99
C ILE A 11 22.06 -6.04 -7.23
N ALA A 12 21.60 -4.82 -6.93
CA ALA A 12 20.32 -4.61 -6.25
C ALA A 12 19.17 -5.22 -7.05
N GLN A 13 19.15 -5.00 -8.37
CA GLN A 13 18.14 -5.58 -9.25
C GLN A 13 18.22 -7.12 -9.26
N MET A 14 19.41 -7.71 -9.40
CA MET A 14 19.59 -9.16 -9.38
C MET A 14 19.16 -9.79 -8.05
N VAL A 15 19.51 -9.17 -6.92
CA VAL A 15 19.10 -9.63 -5.59
C VAL A 15 17.58 -9.59 -5.45
N THR A 16 16.92 -8.52 -5.90
CA THR A 16 15.46 -8.44 -5.91
C THR A 16 14.83 -9.52 -6.80
N HIS A 17 15.41 -9.80 -7.96
CA HIS A 17 14.94 -10.87 -8.83
C HIS A 17 15.06 -12.26 -8.22
N ILE A 18 16.22 -12.56 -7.66
CA ILE A 18 16.46 -13.83 -6.97
C ILE A 18 15.48 -13.96 -5.80
N SER A 19 15.24 -12.88 -5.06
CA SER A 19 14.28 -12.87 -3.95
C SER A 19 12.85 -13.16 -4.42
N ILE A 20 12.41 -12.55 -5.52
CA ILE A 20 11.08 -12.79 -6.11
C ILE A 20 10.97 -14.21 -6.67
N LEU A 21 12.00 -14.71 -7.36
CA LEU A 21 11.99 -16.04 -7.94
C LEU A 21 11.99 -17.11 -6.84
N LEU A 22 12.81 -16.94 -5.80
CA LEU A 22 12.82 -17.82 -4.64
C LEU A 22 11.46 -17.79 -3.94
N GLU A 23 10.91 -16.60 -3.67
CA GLU A 23 9.57 -16.50 -3.07
C GLU A 23 8.51 -17.15 -3.96
N SER A 24 8.56 -16.93 -5.28
CA SER A 24 7.63 -17.56 -6.22
C SER A 24 7.75 -19.07 -6.23
N PHE A 25 8.96 -19.61 -6.19
CA PHE A 25 9.22 -21.05 -6.18
C PHE A 25 8.78 -21.70 -4.86
N PHE A 26 9.17 -21.11 -3.71
CA PHE A 26 8.77 -21.63 -2.39
C PHE A 26 7.28 -21.50 -2.13
N MET A 27 6.63 -20.48 -2.69
CA MET A 27 5.21 -20.23 -2.47
C MET A 27 4.33 -20.87 -3.54
N ASP A 28 4.84 -21.54 -4.58
CA ASP A 28 4.00 -22.03 -5.68
C ASP A 28 2.93 -23.03 -5.18
N SER A 29 3.36 -23.99 -4.35
CA SER A 29 2.44 -24.92 -3.68
C SER A 29 1.43 -24.19 -2.79
N LYS A 30 1.87 -23.16 -2.06
CA LYS A 30 0.99 -22.36 -1.20
C LYS A 30 0.04 -21.47 -1.99
N ARG A 31 0.45 -20.95 -3.15
CA ARG A 31 -0.38 -20.12 -4.04
C ARG A 31 -1.52 -20.90 -4.66
N ALA A 32 -1.26 -22.16 -5.03
CA ALA A 32 -2.32 -23.04 -5.51
C ALA A 32 -3.38 -23.27 -4.42
N GLU A 33 -2.94 -23.45 -3.17
CA GLU A 33 -3.82 -23.58 -2.02
C GLU A 33 -4.59 -22.28 -1.72
N THR A 34 -3.92 -21.13 -1.69
CA THR A 34 -4.58 -19.83 -1.44
C THR A 34 -5.57 -19.47 -2.52
N THR A 35 -5.27 -19.77 -3.78
CA THR A 35 -6.19 -19.54 -4.89
C THR A 35 -7.44 -20.41 -4.75
N LYS A 36 -7.31 -21.65 -4.27
CA LYS A 36 -8.47 -22.52 -3.97
C LYS A 36 -9.29 -21.96 -2.82
N ILE A 37 -8.64 -21.57 -1.72
CA ILE A 37 -9.30 -20.95 -0.56
C ILE A 37 -10.02 -19.67 -0.99
N HIS A 38 -9.40 -18.85 -1.84
CA HIS A 38 -9.97 -17.62 -2.36
C HIS A 38 -11.22 -17.88 -3.20
N LYS A 39 -11.15 -18.81 -4.15
CA LYS A 39 -12.31 -19.20 -4.98
C LYS A 39 -13.45 -19.77 -4.15
N GLU A 40 -13.14 -20.58 -3.14
CA GLU A 40 -14.15 -21.13 -2.24
C GLU A 40 -14.80 -20.03 -1.41
N PHE A 41 -14.01 -19.16 -0.80
CA PHE A 41 -14.51 -18.00 -0.07
C PHE A 41 -15.35 -17.09 -0.97
N GLU A 42 -14.89 -16.75 -2.17
CA GLU A 42 -15.64 -15.94 -3.12
C GLU A 42 -17.00 -16.58 -3.42
N LYS A 43 -17.04 -17.90 -3.64
CA LYS A 43 -18.29 -18.64 -3.84
C LYS A 43 -19.21 -18.55 -2.62
N ARG A 44 -18.67 -18.68 -1.40
CA ARG A 44 -19.43 -18.54 -0.15
C ARG A 44 -19.93 -17.10 0.04
N PHE A 45 -19.07 -16.11 -0.16
CA PHE A 45 -19.36 -14.69 -0.04
C PHE A 45 -20.46 -14.27 -1.02
N ASN A 46 -20.35 -14.68 -2.28
CA ASN A 46 -21.34 -14.41 -3.32
C ASN A 46 -22.68 -15.12 -3.06
N LYS A 47 -22.65 -16.31 -2.44
CA LYS A 47 -23.86 -17.03 -2.03
C LYS A 47 -24.61 -16.26 -0.92
N GLU A 48 -23.89 -15.69 0.04
CA GLU A 48 -24.48 -14.97 1.18
C GLU A 48 -24.98 -13.57 0.81
N PHE A 49 -24.24 -12.82 -0.02
CA PHE A 49 -24.55 -11.42 -0.31
C PHE A 49 -25.29 -11.18 -1.64
N GLY A 50 -25.38 -12.19 -2.51
CA GLY A 50 -26.07 -12.11 -3.79
C GLY A 50 -25.31 -11.31 -4.86
N ARG A 51 -25.19 -11.89 -6.06
CA ARG A 51 -24.27 -11.45 -7.12
C ARG A 51 -24.59 -10.09 -7.79
N LYS A 52 -25.78 -9.50 -7.61
CA LYS A 52 -26.37 -8.61 -8.64
C LYS A 52 -26.61 -7.13 -8.30
N HIS A 53 -26.66 -6.70 -7.04
CA HIS A 53 -27.01 -5.29 -6.73
C HIS A 53 -26.05 -4.55 -5.80
N ALA A 54 -25.29 -5.24 -4.95
CA ALA A 54 -24.29 -4.55 -4.12
C ALA A 54 -23.00 -4.19 -4.88
N TYR A 55 -22.74 -4.85 -6.02
CA TYR A 55 -21.49 -4.70 -6.77
C TYR A 55 -21.48 -3.48 -7.69
N SER A 56 -22.60 -3.02 -8.27
CA SER A 56 -22.53 -2.02 -9.36
C SER A 56 -22.14 -0.62 -8.91
N ASP A 57 -22.69 -0.13 -7.80
CA ASP A 57 -22.46 1.26 -7.37
C ASP A 57 -21.08 1.46 -6.74
N PHE A 58 -20.56 0.46 -6.03
CA PHE A 58 -19.25 0.55 -5.38
C PHE A 58 -18.10 0.05 -6.26
N SER A 59 -18.39 -0.82 -7.24
CA SER A 59 -17.42 -1.19 -8.28
C SER A 59 -16.90 0.06 -8.97
N SER A 60 -17.69 1.12 -9.18
CA SER A 60 -17.21 2.35 -9.83
C SER A 60 -15.92 2.92 -9.22
N GLU A 61 -15.88 3.21 -7.91
CA GLU A 61 -14.70 3.85 -7.29
C GLU A 61 -13.51 2.90 -7.14
N SER A 62 -13.76 1.65 -6.73
CA SER A 62 -12.70 0.65 -6.56
C SER A 62 -12.15 0.14 -7.91
N CYS A 63 -13.00 0.03 -8.93
CA CYS A 63 -12.61 -0.25 -10.30
C CYS A 63 -11.86 0.93 -10.91
N LEU A 64 -12.26 2.18 -10.65
CA LEU A 64 -11.49 3.35 -11.08
C LEU A 64 -10.08 3.35 -10.46
N SER A 65 -9.96 3.07 -9.16
CA SER A 65 -8.66 2.95 -8.49
C SER A 65 -7.82 1.81 -9.09
N SER A 66 -8.44 0.65 -9.33
CA SER A 66 -7.79 -0.50 -9.95
C SER A 66 -7.33 -0.21 -11.38
N ILE A 67 -8.21 0.37 -12.21
CA ILE A 67 -7.90 0.79 -13.59
C ILE A 67 -6.78 1.81 -13.58
N LEU A 68 -6.82 2.81 -12.69
CA LEU A 68 -5.76 3.80 -12.55
C LEU A 68 -4.43 3.15 -12.18
N SER A 69 -4.43 2.19 -11.26
CA SER A 69 -3.21 1.45 -10.89
C SER A 69 -2.64 0.64 -12.06
N VAL A 70 -3.50 -0.02 -12.84
CA VAL A 70 -3.12 -0.76 -14.06
C VAL A 70 -2.55 0.19 -15.10
N LEU A 71 -3.23 1.30 -15.37
CA LEU A 71 -2.78 2.31 -16.33
C LEU A 71 -1.41 2.87 -15.96
N ILE A 72 -1.17 3.14 -14.68
CA ILE A 72 0.11 3.66 -14.21
C ILE A 72 1.21 2.61 -14.38
N VAL A 73 0.96 1.34 -14.05
CA VAL A 73 1.91 0.25 -14.34
C VAL A 73 2.19 0.14 -15.84
N MET A 74 1.18 0.27 -16.70
CA MET A 74 1.36 0.24 -18.15
C MET A 74 2.17 1.43 -18.68
N VAL A 75 1.94 2.64 -18.15
CA VAL A 75 2.75 3.83 -18.46
C VAL A 75 4.20 3.61 -18.03
N ASN A 76 4.43 3.01 -16.87
CA ASN A 76 5.78 2.70 -16.38
C ASN A 76 6.50 1.67 -17.24
N VAL A 77 5.80 0.62 -17.67
CA VAL A 77 6.33 -0.37 -18.61
C VAL A 77 6.68 0.30 -19.94
N SER A 78 5.79 1.14 -20.45
CA SER A 78 5.99 1.89 -21.71
C SER A 78 7.19 2.83 -21.62
N PHE A 79 7.32 3.57 -20.52
CA PHE A 79 8.45 4.45 -20.26
C PHE A 79 9.77 3.67 -20.17
N LYS A 80 9.77 2.49 -19.53
CA LYS A 80 10.97 1.64 -19.48
C LYS A 80 11.34 1.09 -20.85
N ILE A 81 10.38 0.63 -21.65
CA ILE A 81 10.61 0.17 -23.02
C ILE A 81 11.18 1.31 -23.87
N TYR A 82 10.59 2.50 -23.79
CA TYR A 82 11.08 3.68 -24.49
C TYR A 82 12.50 4.05 -24.06
N SER A 83 12.76 4.12 -22.75
CA SER A 83 14.10 4.40 -22.21
C SER A 83 15.11 3.36 -22.66
N LEU A 84 14.71 2.08 -22.79
CA LEU A 84 15.56 1.00 -23.26
C LEU A 84 15.88 1.13 -24.76
N TYR A 85 14.87 1.48 -25.56
CA TYR A 85 15.00 1.70 -27.00
C TYR A 85 15.99 2.84 -27.28
N VAL A 86 15.87 3.96 -26.56
CA VAL A 86 16.84 5.07 -26.63
C VAL A 86 18.24 4.61 -26.21
N TYR A 87 18.34 3.72 -25.22
CA TYR A 87 19.62 3.18 -24.75
C TYR A 87 20.30 2.27 -25.79
N GLN A 88 19.54 1.39 -26.44
CA GLN A 88 20.04 0.53 -27.53
C GLN A 88 20.60 1.36 -28.69
N LEU A 89 19.97 2.50 -28.99
CA LEU A 89 20.47 3.39 -30.03
C LEU A 89 21.83 4.02 -29.66
N THR A 90 22.08 4.20 -28.36
CA THR A 90 23.26 4.94 -27.85
C THR A 90 24.45 4.03 -27.54
N LEU A 91 24.21 2.80 -27.08
CA LEU A 91 25.26 1.87 -26.63
C LEU A 91 25.25 0.59 -27.46
N LYS A 92 26.36 0.32 -28.16
CA LYS A 92 26.63 -0.89 -28.97
C LYS A 92 26.64 -2.23 -28.19
N ASN A 93 26.33 -2.23 -26.89
CA ASN A 93 26.31 -3.44 -26.06
C ASN A 93 24.88 -3.96 -25.87
N THR A 94 24.50 -4.91 -26.73
CA THR A 94 23.17 -5.51 -26.81
C THR A 94 22.86 -6.49 -25.67
N LEU A 95 23.83 -7.25 -25.14
CA LEU A 95 23.54 -8.40 -24.28
C LEU A 95 22.94 -8.03 -22.90
N LEU A 96 23.51 -7.03 -22.22
CA LEU A 96 23.07 -6.64 -20.87
C LEU A 96 21.65 -6.07 -20.87
N VAL A 97 21.30 -5.33 -21.93
CA VAL A 97 20.01 -4.68 -22.13
C VAL A 97 18.87 -5.70 -22.25
N TRP A 98 19.10 -6.81 -22.94
CA TRP A 98 18.09 -7.86 -23.13
C TRP A 98 17.72 -8.59 -21.83
N HIS A 99 18.65 -8.70 -20.87
CA HIS A 99 18.34 -9.31 -19.58
C HIS A 99 17.57 -8.37 -18.63
N THR A 100 17.74 -7.05 -18.78
CA THR A 100 17.13 -6.06 -17.88
C THR A 100 15.63 -5.90 -18.11
N LEU A 101 15.14 -6.13 -19.34
CA LEU A 101 13.73 -5.93 -19.69
C LEU A 101 12.79 -6.99 -19.09
N PRO A 102 13.01 -8.31 -19.26
CA PRO A 102 12.17 -9.33 -18.63
C PRO A 102 12.14 -9.19 -17.12
N ASN A 103 13.30 -8.86 -16.55
CA ASN A 103 13.48 -8.54 -15.15
C ASN A 103 12.58 -7.36 -14.73
N ALA A 104 12.69 -6.21 -15.41
CA ALA A 104 11.84 -5.07 -15.11
C ALA A 104 10.34 -5.40 -15.23
N LEU A 105 9.94 -6.18 -16.23
CA LEU A 105 8.54 -6.60 -16.42
C LEU A 105 8.05 -7.52 -15.28
N ALA A 106 8.84 -8.52 -14.89
CA ALA A 106 8.50 -9.45 -13.82
C ALA A 106 8.22 -8.72 -12.49
N VAL A 107 9.04 -7.72 -12.16
CA VAL A 107 8.84 -6.86 -11.00
C VAL A 107 7.51 -6.10 -11.09
N GLN A 108 7.18 -5.52 -12.25
CA GLN A 108 5.95 -4.74 -12.43
C GLN A 108 4.71 -5.63 -12.35
N PHE A 109 4.73 -6.82 -12.95
CA PHE A 109 3.62 -7.78 -12.84
C PHE A 109 3.40 -8.23 -11.39
N ARG A 110 4.48 -8.43 -10.63
CA ARG A 110 4.39 -8.81 -9.21
C ARG A 110 3.79 -7.70 -8.35
N ILE A 111 4.14 -6.44 -8.61
CA ILE A 111 3.54 -5.27 -7.97
C ILE A 111 2.05 -5.17 -8.32
N LEU A 112 1.72 -5.37 -9.59
CA LEU A 112 0.34 -5.36 -10.06
C LEU A 112 -0.50 -6.46 -9.42
N GLU A 113 0.02 -7.69 -9.33
CA GLU A 113 -0.61 -8.83 -8.66
C GLU A 113 -0.94 -8.48 -7.20
N LEU A 114 0.00 -7.86 -6.48
CA LEU A 114 -0.20 -7.44 -5.09
C LEU A 114 -1.28 -6.35 -4.96
N ILE A 115 -1.23 -5.33 -5.81
CA ILE A 115 -2.20 -4.23 -5.80
C ILE A 115 -3.60 -4.79 -6.06
N LEU A 116 -3.77 -5.59 -7.12
CA LEU A 116 -5.06 -6.19 -7.47
C LEU A 116 -5.59 -7.09 -6.35
N SER A 117 -4.74 -7.94 -5.78
CA SER A 117 -5.14 -8.84 -4.69
C SER A 117 -5.60 -8.05 -3.45
N THR A 118 -4.88 -6.99 -3.10
CA THR A 118 -5.23 -6.10 -1.98
C THR A 118 -6.54 -5.37 -2.24
N THR A 119 -6.76 -4.86 -3.45
CA THR A 119 -7.99 -4.16 -3.82
C THR A 119 -9.21 -5.07 -3.75
N VAL A 120 -9.11 -6.29 -4.27
CA VAL A 120 -10.20 -7.28 -4.22
C VAL A 120 -10.58 -7.62 -2.78
N LEU A 121 -9.59 -7.84 -1.90
CA LEU A 121 -9.88 -8.09 -0.49
C LEU A 121 -10.51 -6.88 0.20
N ASN A 122 -10.07 -5.66 -0.13
CA ASN A 122 -10.65 -4.44 0.41
C ASN A 122 -12.14 -4.31 0.02
N GLU A 123 -12.50 -4.66 -1.22
CA GLU A 123 -13.89 -4.68 -1.67
C GLU A 123 -14.75 -5.62 -0.81
N TYR A 124 -14.29 -6.85 -0.57
CA TYR A 124 -15.01 -7.81 0.29
C TYR A 124 -15.19 -7.29 1.70
N ALA A 125 -14.15 -6.66 2.24
CA ALA A 125 -14.14 -6.09 3.57
C ALA A 125 -15.19 -4.95 3.69
N ILE A 126 -15.24 -4.05 2.70
CA ILE A 126 -16.20 -2.94 2.64
C ILE A 126 -17.64 -3.44 2.50
N ILE A 127 -17.89 -4.44 1.65
CA ILE A 127 -19.22 -5.04 1.49
C ILE A 127 -19.70 -5.67 2.80
N LEU A 128 -18.83 -6.42 3.49
CA LEU A 128 -19.14 -7.03 4.78
C LEU A 128 -19.50 -5.96 5.82
N CYS A 129 -18.69 -4.90 5.88
CA CYS A 129 -18.89 -3.74 6.74
C CYS A 129 -20.26 -3.07 6.51
N ARG A 130 -20.64 -2.82 5.25
CA ARG A 130 -21.94 -2.23 4.90
C ARG A 130 -23.09 -3.13 5.36
N LYS A 131 -22.98 -4.44 5.16
CA LYS A 131 -24.02 -5.42 5.53
C LYS A 131 -24.16 -5.57 7.04
N LEU A 132 -23.06 -5.44 7.78
CA LEU A 132 -23.08 -5.30 9.23
C LEU A 132 -23.80 -4.02 9.66
N ASN A 133 -23.53 -2.88 9.00
CA ASN A 133 -24.24 -1.63 9.31
C ASN A 133 -25.74 -1.73 9.01
N GLU A 134 -26.14 -2.26 7.85
CA GLU A 134 -27.55 -2.50 7.49
C GLU A 134 -28.26 -3.42 8.50
N MET A 135 -27.54 -4.41 9.06
CA MET A 135 -28.08 -5.27 10.12
C MET A 135 -28.25 -4.49 11.43
N GLY A 136 -27.26 -3.71 11.83
CA GLY A 136 -27.32 -2.84 13.00
C GLY A 136 -28.47 -1.84 12.93
N GLU A 137 -28.63 -1.14 11.81
CA GLU A 137 -29.72 -0.17 11.59
C GLU A 137 -31.10 -0.81 11.65
N ARG A 138 -31.26 -2.01 11.07
CA ARG A 138 -32.52 -2.78 11.16
C ARG A 138 -32.83 -3.17 12.59
N ASN A 139 -31.83 -3.60 13.36
CA ASN A 139 -32.02 -3.96 14.77
C ASN A 139 -32.43 -2.74 15.60
N ILE A 140 -31.78 -1.59 15.42
CA ILE A 140 -32.19 -0.32 16.06
C ILE A 140 -33.61 0.03 15.69
N ARG A 141 -33.98 -0.04 14.39
CA ARG A 141 -35.33 0.32 13.95
C ARG A 141 -36.39 -0.61 14.51
N ARG A 142 -36.09 -1.91 14.72
CA ARG A 142 -37.01 -2.85 15.37
C ARG A 142 -37.19 -2.55 16.85
N VAL A 143 -36.10 -2.29 17.58
CA VAL A 143 -36.13 -2.05 19.02
C VAL A 143 -36.65 -0.66 19.37
N PHE A 144 -36.21 0.38 18.65
CA PHE A 144 -36.49 1.78 18.94
C PHE A 144 -37.47 2.45 17.98
N GLY A 145 -37.93 1.75 16.93
CA GLY A 145 -38.82 2.34 15.93
C GLY A 145 -40.14 2.88 16.50
N HIS A 146 -40.63 2.28 17.59
CA HIS A 146 -41.81 2.78 18.31
C HIS A 146 -41.52 4.07 19.09
N TYR A 147 -40.32 4.25 19.62
CA TYR A 147 -39.90 5.47 20.33
C TYR A 147 -39.59 6.62 19.35
N LEU A 148 -39.01 6.31 18.18
CA LEU A 148 -38.65 7.30 17.17
C LEU A 148 -39.86 7.85 16.39
N ARG A 149 -41.02 7.18 16.44
CA ARG A 149 -42.26 7.64 15.77
C ARG A 149 -43.06 8.70 16.54
N GLY A 150 -42.53 9.23 17.65
CA GLY A 150 -43.14 10.39 18.31
C GLY A 150 -44.53 10.13 18.92
N LEU A 151 -44.84 8.89 19.31
CA LEU A 151 -46.03 8.65 20.12
C LEU A 151 -45.84 9.35 21.48
N PRO A 152 -46.78 10.19 21.94
CA PRO A 152 -46.66 10.83 23.24
C PRO A 152 -46.58 9.72 24.30
N VAL A 153 -45.42 9.64 24.96
CA VAL A 153 -45.16 8.71 26.05
C VAL A 153 -46.06 9.13 27.21
N SER A 154 -47.27 8.56 27.22
CA SER A 154 -48.17 8.61 28.36
C SER A 154 -47.43 8.03 29.57
N LYS A 155 -47.28 8.86 30.60
CA LYS A 155 -46.62 8.54 31.87
C LYS A 155 -47.27 7.26 32.44
N GLY A 156 -46.51 6.16 32.46
CA GLY A 156 -46.94 4.91 33.10
C GLY A 156 -47.08 3.69 32.19
N CYS A 157 -46.63 3.74 30.93
CA CYS A 157 -46.66 2.55 30.08
C CYS A 157 -45.60 1.53 30.52
N ILE A 158 -46.04 0.47 31.21
CA ILE A 158 -45.29 -0.76 31.43
C ILE A 158 -44.77 -1.23 30.07
N ILE A 159 -43.47 -1.52 30.00
CA ILE A 159 -42.80 -2.10 28.83
C ILE A 159 -43.54 -3.41 28.50
N ARG A 160 -44.50 -3.33 27.57
CA ARG A 160 -45.26 -4.51 27.15
C ARG A 160 -44.31 -5.32 26.27
N VAL A 161 -43.79 -6.39 26.86
CA VAL A 161 -43.01 -7.42 26.18
C VAL A 161 -43.73 -7.78 24.88
N MET A 162 -43.04 -7.59 23.75
CA MET A 162 -43.54 -8.00 22.44
C MET A 162 -43.91 -9.49 22.51
N PRO A 163 -45.02 -9.92 21.90
CA PRO A 163 -45.47 -11.29 22.00
C PRO A 163 -44.41 -12.28 21.43
N PRO A 164 -44.32 -13.50 21.97
CA PRO A 164 -43.31 -14.51 21.61
C PRO A 164 -43.39 -15.02 20.16
N THR A 165 -44.29 -14.50 19.33
CA THR A 165 -44.49 -14.90 17.94
C THR A 165 -43.44 -14.32 16.97
N LEU A 166 -42.49 -13.49 17.44
CA LEU A 166 -41.39 -12.93 16.64
C LEU A 166 -40.05 -13.69 16.76
N GLN A 167 -40.04 -14.88 17.38
CA GLN A 167 -38.86 -15.75 17.54
C GLN A 167 -38.15 -16.19 16.23
N PRO A 168 -38.82 -16.47 15.09
CA PRO A 168 -38.10 -16.98 13.90
C PRO A 168 -37.17 -15.95 13.24
N SER A 169 -37.33 -14.65 13.53
CA SER A 169 -36.40 -13.61 13.05
C SER A 169 -35.10 -13.57 13.85
N GLU A 170 -35.07 -14.05 15.10
CA GLU A 170 -33.92 -13.88 15.99
C GLU A 170 -32.85 -14.93 15.74
N GLU A 171 -33.24 -16.19 15.62
CA GLU A 171 -32.34 -17.30 15.26
C GLU A 171 -31.70 -17.06 13.89
N ALA A 172 -32.46 -16.51 12.94
CA ALA A 172 -31.96 -16.15 11.61
C ALA A 172 -30.93 -15.02 11.66
N ASP A 173 -31.11 -14.03 12.54
CA ASP A 173 -30.15 -12.92 12.70
C ASP A 173 -28.89 -13.38 13.45
N GLU A 174 -29.04 -14.27 14.43
CA GLU A 174 -27.91 -14.91 15.12
C GLU A 174 -27.07 -15.75 14.16
N GLN A 175 -27.71 -16.57 13.33
CA GLN A 175 -27.03 -17.38 12.33
C GLN A 175 -26.29 -16.49 11.32
N LYS A 176 -26.90 -15.39 10.87
CA LYS A 176 -26.25 -14.42 9.98
C LYS A 176 -25.04 -13.75 10.63
N LEU A 177 -25.14 -13.38 11.92
CA LEU A 177 -24.01 -12.80 12.63
C LEU A 177 -22.84 -13.79 12.77
N ARG A 178 -23.14 -15.08 13.01
CA ARG A 178 -22.10 -16.15 13.00
C ARG A 178 -21.43 -16.26 11.62
N VAL A 179 -22.22 -16.18 10.55
CA VAL A 179 -21.69 -16.19 9.18
C VAL A 179 -20.81 -14.97 8.93
N TYR A 180 -21.22 -13.77 9.35
CA TYR A 180 -20.42 -12.55 9.18
C TYR A 180 -19.12 -12.59 9.98
N LYS A 181 -19.16 -13.09 11.22
CA LYS A 181 -17.96 -13.32 12.03
C LYS A 181 -16.98 -14.28 11.33
N LYS A 182 -17.49 -15.36 10.75
CA LYS A 182 -16.68 -16.32 9.99
C LYS A 182 -16.10 -15.69 8.73
N LEU A 183 -16.89 -14.94 7.96
CA LEU A 183 -16.43 -14.24 6.76
C LEU A 183 -15.36 -13.20 7.08
N TYR A 184 -15.51 -12.47 8.19
CA TYR A 184 -14.47 -11.56 8.67
C TYR A 184 -13.17 -12.31 8.98
N GLY A 185 -13.24 -13.43 9.72
CA GLY A 185 -12.07 -14.25 10.00
C GLY A 185 -11.41 -14.81 8.74
N ASP A 186 -12.20 -15.19 7.74
CA ASP A 186 -11.69 -15.63 6.44
C ASP A 186 -10.96 -14.49 5.71
N ILE A 187 -11.53 -13.27 5.66
CA ILE A 187 -10.89 -12.08 5.06
C ILE A 187 -9.58 -11.76 5.78
N TYR A 188 -9.57 -11.78 7.12
CA TYR A 188 -8.36 -11.60 7.91
C TYR A 188 -7.27 -12.63 7.59
N ASN A 189 -7.64 -13.91 7.51
CA ASN A 189 -6.72 -14.98 7.15
C ASN A 189 -6.18 -14.81 5.73
N MET A 190 -6.98 -14.33 4.79
CA MET A 190 -6.51 -14.01 3.44
C MET A 190 -5.48 -12.88 3.43
N PHE A 191 -5.76 -11.78 4.13
CA PHE A 191 -4.80 -10.69 4.26
C PHE A 191 -3.49 -11.16 4.89
N LYS A 192 -3.58 -11.97 5.95
CA LYS A 192 -2.41 -12.59 6.58
C LYS A 192 -1.61 -13.43 5.58
N THR A 193 -2.31 -14.24 4.79
CA THR A 193 -1.64 -15.11 3.81
C THR A 193 -1.03 -14.33 2.64
N ILE A 194 -1.66 -13.22 2.21
CA ILE A 194 -1.07 -12.29 1.23
C ILE A 194 0.21 -11.68 1.79
N ASN A 195 0.18 -11.18 3.03
CA ASN A 195 1.36 -10.62 3.69
C ASN A 195 2.48 -11.65 3.86
N GLU A 196 2.17 -12.89 4.22
CA GLU A 196 3.15 -13.96 4.32
C GLU A 196 3.75 -14.37 2.96
N SER A 197 2.94 -14.32 1.90
CA SER A 197 3.35 -14.74 0.54
C SER A 197 4.01 -13.64 -0.29
N HIS A 198 3.84 -12.37 0.08
CA HIS A 198 4.40 -11.23 -0.64
C HIS A 198 5.33 -10.36 0.24
N GLY A 199 5.44 -10.65 1.53
CA GLY A 199 6.18 -9.82 2.47
C GLY A 199 7.66 -9.69 2.14
N TRP A 200 8.29 -10.74 1.63
CA TRP A 200 9.69 -10.69 1.19
C TRP A 200 9.85 -9.94 -0.13
N SER A 201 8.95 -10.18 -1.10
CA SER A 201 8.93 -9.40 -2.34
C SER A 201 8.74 -7.91 -2.06
N LEU A 202 7.82 -7.56 -1.17
CA LEU A 202 7.58 -6.18 -0.72
C LEU A 202 8.82 -5.55 -0.12
N LEU A 203 9.49 -6.26 0.81
CA LEU A 203 10.72 -5.77 1.42
C LEU A 203 11.82 -5.56 0.36
N ALA A 204 12.01 -6.52 -0.55
CA ALA A 204 12.98 -6.42 -1.62
C ALA A 204 12.65 -5.27 -2.60
N PHE A 205 11.37 -4.99 -2.87
CA PHE A 205 10.94 -3.84 -3.65
C PHE A 205 11.24 -2.53 -2.97
N MET A 206 10.95 -2.41 -1.68
CA MET A 206 11.22 -1.18 -0.92
C MET A 206 12.71 -0.86 -0.91
N ILE A 207 13.57 -1.85 -0.64
CA ILE A 207 15.03 -1.67 -0.65
C ILE A 207 15.53 -1.29 -2.05
N MET A 208 15.06 -2.01 -3.08
CA MET A 208 15.43 -1.73 -4.46
C MET A 208 15.03 -0.30 -4.84
N TYR A 209 13.76 0.08 -4.67
CA TYR A 209 13.29 1.42 -5.03
C TYR A 209 14.01 2.52 -4.24
N PHE A 210 14.37 2.28 -2.98
CA PHE A 210 15.18 3.21 -2.19
C PHE A 210 16.56 3.44 -2.82
N ILE A 211 17.26 2.38 -3.23
CA ILE A 211 18.55 2.47 -3.92
C ILE A 211 18.41 3.19 -5.26
N TYR A 212 17.40 2.81 -6.05
CA TYR A 212 17.11 3.44 -7.34
C TYR A 212 16.82 4.93 -7.19
N PHE A 213 16.00 5.32 -6.22
CA PHE A 213 15.69 6.72 -5.96
C PHE A 213 16.95 7.49 -5.55
N THR A 214 17.76 6.95 -4.64
CA THR A 214 19.01 7.58 -4.18
C THR A 214 19.99 7.84 -5.34
N ILE A 215 20.21 6.83 -6.18
CA ILE A 215 21.17 6.94 -7.29
C ILE A 215 20.65 7.89 -8.37
N ASN A 216 19.37 7.79 -8.74
CA ASN A 216 18.81 8.69 -9.75
C ASN A 216 18.77 10.15 -9.27
N SER A 217 18.43 10.39 -8.00
CA SER A 217 18.47 11.74 -7.41
C SER A 217 19.89 12.30 -7.37
N TYR A 218 20.90 11.47 -7.06
CA TYR A 218 22.30 11.88 -7.17
C TYR A 218 22.63 12.34 -8.60
N TRP A 219 22.25 11.58 -9.61
CA TRP A 219 22.54 11.94 -11.01
C TRP A 219 21.81 13.21 -11.46
N VAL A 220 20.57 13.42 -11.02
CA VAL A 220 19.82 14.66 -11.31
C VAL A 220 20.53 15.87 -10.69
N ILE A 221 20.91 15.79 -9.41
CA ILE A 221 21.62 16.86 -8.72
C ILE A 221 23.00 17.11 -9.32
N PHE A 222 23.75 16.06 -9.60
CA PHE A 222 25.07 16.16 -10.24
C PHE A 222 24.95 16.86 -11.60
N SER A 223 23.97 16.47 -12.42
CA SER A 223 23.73 17.10 -13.73
C SER A 223 23.36 18.58 -13.59
N LEU A 224 22.56 18.94 -12.57
CA LEU A 224 22.15 20.31 -12.29
C LEU A 224 23.34 21.19 -11.83
N ILE A 225 24.18 20.68 -10.93
CA ILE A 225 25.33 21.41 -10.37
C ILE A 225 26.47 21.54 -11.39
N ALA A 226 26.76 20.47 -12.12
CA ALA A 226 27.86 20.44 -13.09
C ALA A 226 27.53 21.20 -14.39
N ARG A 227 26.29 21.73 -14.54
CA ARG A 227 25.79 22.38 -15.76
C ARG A 227 26.15 21.61 -17.04
N LEU A 228 26.12 20.28 -16.97
CA LEU A 228 26.41 19.45 -18.13
C LEU A 228 25.29 19.65 -19.16
N SER A 229 25.67 19.93 -20.40
CA SER A 229 24.77 20.19 -21.55
C SER A 229 23.89 18.99 -21.94
N GLU A 230 23.99 17.86 -21.23
CA GLU A 230 23.24 16.64 -21.52
C GLU A 230 21.82 16.70 -20.94
N HIS A 231 20.98 17.58 -21.49
CA HIS A 231 19.56 17.68 -21.12
C HIS A 231 18.81 16.34 -21.19
N VAL A 232 19.24 15.44 -22.10
CA VAL A 232 18.67 14.10 -22.26
C VAL A 232 18.87 13.23 -21.02
N THR A 233 20.06 13.25 -20.42
CA THR A 233 20.39 12.47 -19.21
C THR A 233 19.56 12.96 -18.00
N LEU A 234 19.39 14.27 -17.88
CA LEU A 234 18.59 14.90 -16.82
C LEU A 234 17.11 14.52 -16.94
N ILE A 235 16.49 14.75 -18.10
CA ILE A 235 15.06 14.47 -18.33
C ILE A 235 14.77 12.99 -18.08
N ARG A 236 15.66 12.09 -18.52
CA ARG A 236 15.53 10.64 -18.29
C ARG A 236 15.49 10.29 -16.80
N ASN A 237 16.49 10.74 -16.03
CA ASN A 237 16.60 10.40 -14.62
C ASN A 237 15.46 11.03 -13.80
N LEU A 238 15.03 12.25 -14.17
CA LEU A 238 13.86 12.91 -13.57
C LEU A 238 12.57 12.15 -13.87
N GLY A 239 12.35 11.75 -15.12
CA GLY A 239 11.19 10.94 -15.50
C GLY A 239 11.14 9.62 -14.74
N PHE A 240 12.29 8.95 -14.58
CA PHE A 240 12.38 7.73 -13.79
C PHE A 240 12.06 7.95 -12.30
N LEU A 241 12.51 9.07 -11.71
CA LEU A 241 12.16 9.41 -10.32
C LEU A 241 10.65 9.61 -10.15
N VAL A 242 10.01 10.35 -11.05
CA VAL A 242 8.55 10.57 -11.01
C VAL A 242 7.81 9.23 -11.07
N VAL A 243 8.25 8.33 -11.96
CA VAL A 243 7.73 6.96 -12.07
C VAL A 243 7.86 6.17 -10.77
N VAL A 244 9.05 6.16 -10.15
CA VAL A 244 9.28 5.41 -8.90
C VAL A 244 8.46 5.99 -7.74
N VAL A 245 8.44 7.31 -7.60
CA VAL A 245 7.68 7.99 -6.54
C VAL A 245 6.19 7.74 -6.70
N THR A 246 5.64 7.83 -7.91
CA THR A 246 4.21 7.57 -8.15
C THR A 246 3.84 6.12 -7.84
N LEU A 247 4.67 5.14 -8.21
CA LEU A 247 4.45 3.73 -7.85
C LEU A 247 4.47 3.48 -6.34
N LEU A 248 5.48 4.01 -5.65
CA LEU A 248 5.57 3.89 -4.18
C LEU A 248 4.42 4.61 -3.48
N TRP A 249 4.04 5.78 -4.00
CA TRP A 249 2.89 6.54 -3.51
C TRP A 249 1.61 5.72 -3.64
N ILE A 250 1.34 5.12 -4.79
CA ILE A 250 0.13 4.30 -5.01
C ILE A 250 0.14 3.06 -4.11
N LEU A 251 1.27 2.38 -3.97
CA LEU A 251 1.40 1.23 -3.08
C LEU A 251 1.10 1.61 -1.63
N CYS A 252 1.70 2.71 -1.15
CA CYS A 252 1.47 3.20 0.20
C CYS A 252 0.05 3.74 0.38
N TRP A 253 -0.51 4.42 -0.62
CA TRP A 253 -1.86 4.94 -0.63
C TRP A 253 -2.90 3.84 -0.61
N GLN A 254 -2.73 2.79 -1.41
CA GLN A 254 -3.64 1.65 -1.43
C GLN A 254 -3.58 0.88 -0.11
N SER A 255 -2.37 0.68 0.42
CA SER A 255 -2.17 0.05 1.72
C SER A 255 -2.83 0.86 2.84
N GLN A 256 -2.56 2.16 2.89
CA GLN A 256 -3.12 3.04 3.90
C GLN A 256 -4.63 3.19 3.76
N ASN A 257 -5.18 3.33 2.55
CA ASN A 257 -6.63 3.38 2.36
C ASN A 257 -7.31 2.08 2.76
N SER A 258 -6.72 0.93 2.45
CA SER A 258 -7.28 -0.35 2.89
C SER A 258 -7.28 -0.47 4.42
N GLN A 259 -6.22 0.02 5.08
CA GLN A 259 -6.11 0.05 6.53
C GLN A 259 -7.08 1.08 7.16
N GLU A 260 -7.10 2.31 6.66
CA GLU A 260 -7.85 3.42 7.22
C GLU A 260 -9.34 3.29 6.91
N GLN A 261 -9.76 2.96 5.69
CA GLN A 261 -11.19 2.81 5.43
C GLN A 261 -11.77 1.64 6.22
N PHE A 262 -11.07 0.50 6.26
CA PHE A 262 -11.55 -0.65 6.99
C PHE A 262 -11.49 -0.41 8.50
N ASN A 263 -10.31 -0.07 9.06
CA ASN A 263 -10.18 0.11 10.49
C ASN A 263 -10.95 1.33 10.94
N SER A 264 -10.93 2.48 10.24
CA SER A 264 -11.77 3.61 10.64
C SER A 264 -13.24 3.25 10.57
N PHE A 265 -13.75 2.57 9.54
CA PHE A 265 -15.17 2.19 9.51
C PHE A 265 -15.52 1.23 10.64
N VAL A 266 -14.75 0.17 10.83
CA VAL A 266 -14.98 -0.85 11.87
C VAL A 266 -14.74 -0.28 13.27
N VAL A 267 -13.61 0.35 13.52
CA VAL A 267 -13.26 1.01 14.78
C VAL A 267 -14.22 2.16 15.08
N PHE A 268 -14.60 3.00 14.12
CA PHE A 268 -15.65 4.00 14.36
C PHE A 268 -16.96 3.32 14.74
N HIS A 269 -17.35 2.25 14.03
CA HIS A 269 -18.58 1.52 14.37
C HIS A 269 -18.55 0.75 15.68
N PHE A 270 -17.38 0.34 16.20
CA PHE A 270 -17.26 -0.44 17.45
C PHE A 270 -16.72 0.37 18.64
N GLN A 271 -16.00 1.47 18.39
CA GLN A 271 -15.27 2.27 19.39
C GLN A 271 -15.81 3.71 19.57
N SER A 272 -16.59 4.27 18.62
CA SER A 272 -16.79 5.74 18.55
C SER A 272 -17.50 6.44 19.72
N ARG A 273 -18.24 5.80 20.64
CA ARG A 273 -18.69 6.49 21.88
C ARG A 273 -19.39 5.53 22.85
N GLN A 274 -18.60 5.01 23.79
CA GLN A 274 -18.97 4.03 24.82
C GLN A 274 -19.51 2.72 24.23
N ILE A 275 -18.82 1.61 24.54
CA ILE A 275 -19.23 0.22 24.28
C ILE A 275 -20.75 0.00 24.48
N GLY A 276 -21.39 0.75 25.39
CA GLY A 276 -22.84 0.80 25.60
C GLY A 276 -23.71 1.14 24.39
N CYS A 277 -23.35 2.06 23.48
CA CYS A 277 -24.24 2.49 22.38
C CYS A 277 -24.33 1.50 21.22
N ILE A 278 -23.24 0.79 20.89
CA ILE A 278 -23.20 -0.19 19.79
C ILE A 278 -23.59 -1.58 20.27
N MET A 279 -23.28 -1.91 21.53
CA MET A 279 -24.02 -2.91 22.28
C MET A 279 -25.51 -2.56 22.13
N PHE A 280 -25.99 -1.38 22.47
CA PHE A 280 -27.40 -1.00 22.21
C PHE A 280 -27.91 -1.13 20.76
N LYS A 281 -27.05 -0.96 19.73
CA LYS A 281 -27.42 -1.07 18.31
C LYS A 281 -27.55 -2.51 17.82
N LEU A 282 -26.65 -3.40 18.25
CA LEU A 282 -26.68 -4.82 17.88
C LEU A 282 -27.27 -5.70 18.98
N VAL A 283 -26.85 -5.51 20.24
CA VAL A 283 -27.42 -6.16 21.44
C VAL A 283 -28.86 -5.73 21.60
N LYS A 284 -29.72 -6.75 21.55
CA LYS A 284 -31.12 -6.60 21.85
C LYS A 284 -31.25 -6.57 23.38
N PRO A 285 -31.86 -5.53 23.99
CA PRO A 285 -32.01 -5.43 25.44
C PRO A 285 -32.88 -6.56 26.04
N LEU A 286 -33.62 -7.29 25.21
CA LEU A 286 -34.36 -8.51 25.57
C LEU A 286 -33.95 -9.74 24.74
N GLY A 287 -32.78 -9.73 24.09
CA GLY A 287 -32.31 -10.83 23.25
C GLY A 287 -31.66 -11.97 24.01
N ASN A 288 -31.63 -13.15 23.38
CA ASN A 288 -30.89 -14.33 23.85
C ASN A 288 -29.47 -13.96 24.30
N LYS A 289 -29.07 -14.36 25.52
CA LYS A 289 -27.73 -14.14 26.07
C LYS A 289 -26.63 -14.58 25.08
N CYS A 290 -26.85 -15.70 24.39
CA CYS A 290 -25.91 -16.22 23.40
C CYS A 290 -25.64 -15.24 22.24
N TYR A 291 -26.66 -14.51 21.77
CA TYR A 291 -26.49 -13.52 20.71
C TYR A 291 -25.66 -12.32 21.18
N ASN A 292 -25.90 -11.85 22.40
CA ASN A 292 -25.16 -10.72 22.96
C ASN A 292 -23.69 -11.09 23.23
N ASP A 293 -23.45 -12.30 23.72
CA ASP A 293 -22.10 -12.85 23.88
C ASP A 293 -21.40 -12.93 22.50
N LEU A 294 -22.10 -13.37 21.45
CA LEU A 294 -21.57 -13.42 20.08
C LEU A 294 -21.21 -12.04 19.51
N VAL A 295 -22.03 -11.01 19.76
CA VAL A 295 -21.75 -9.62 19.36
C VAL A 295 -20.50 -9.10 20.06
N THR A 296 -20.39 -9.34 21.36
CA THR A 296 -19.21 -8.94 22.15
C THR A 296 -17.96 -9.64 21.66
N ASP A 297 -18.01 -10.96 21.45
CA ASP A 297 -16.91 -11.74 20.90
C ASP A 297 -16.47 -11.22 19.53
N PHE A 298 -17.43 -10.91 18.66
CA PHE A 298 -17.12 -10.38 17.33
C PHE A 298 -16.47 -9.01 17.42
N SER A 299 -16.94 -8.13 18.31
CA SER A 299 -16.33 -6.82 18.56
C SER A 299 -14.91 -6.94 19.13
N LEU A 300 -14.65 -7.92 19.99
CA LEU A 300 -13.29 -8.16 20.49
C LEU A 300 -12.38 -8.67 19.39
N GLN A 301 -12.89 -9.57 18.54
CA GLN A 301 -12.15 -10.07 17.39
C GLN A 301 -11.76 -8.94 16.45
N THR A 302 -12.68 -8.03 16.12
CA THR A 302 -12.38 -6.90 15.21
C THR A 302 -11.40 -5.90 15.80
N LEU A 303 -11.38 -5.75 17.12
CA LEU A 303 -10.42 -4.90 17.82
C LEU A 303 -9.00 -5.48 17.77
N HIS A 304 -8.85 -6.80 17.96
CA HIS A 304 -7.56 -7.47 18.00
C HIS A 304 -7.00 -7.80 16.60
N GLN A 305 -7.86 -8.01 15.60
CA GLN A 305 -7.47 -8.42 14.25
C GLN A 305 -7.45 -7.24 13.28
N GLN A 306 -6.61 -6.25 13.55
CA GLN A 306 -6.45 -5.10 12.66
C GLN A 306 -5.78 -5.51 11.34
N TYR A 307 -6.30 -4.97 10.24
CA TYR A 307 -5.72 -5.18 8.92
C TYR A 307 -4.55 -4.23 8.75
N ILE A 308 -3.33 -4.79 8.70
CA ILE A 308 -2.11 -4.05 8.45
C ILE A 308 -1.33 -4.82 7.38
N ILE A 309 -1.02 -4.14 6.28
CA ILE A 309 -0.13 -4.70 5.26
C ILE A 309 1.30 -4.43 5.71
N THR A 310 2.02 -5.50 6.01
CA THR A 310 3.38 -5.43 6.54
C THR A 310 4.37 -6.08 5.59
N ALA A 311 5.52 -5.45 5.40
CA ALA A 311 6.65 -6.04 4.73
C ALA A 311 7.34 -7.02 5.70
N LYS A 312 6.77 -8.22 5.85
CA LYS A 312 7.28 -9.28 6.74
C LYS A 312 7.55 -8.75 8.16
N GLU A 313 6.60 -7.98 8.69
CA GLU A 313 6.66 -7.38 10.04
C GLU A 313 7.79 -6.37 10.29
N PHE A 314 8.68 -6.11 9.32
CA PHE A 314 9.74 -5.09 9.46
C PHE A 314 9.16 -3.68 9.40
N PHE A 315 8.24 -3.44 8.46
CA PHE A 315 7.62 -2.13 8.26
C PHE A 315 6.16 -2.26 7.90
N ASN A 316 5.34 -1.37 8.45
CA ASN A 316 3.97 -1.16 8.01
C ASN A 316 4.00 -0.24 6.78
N LEU A 317 3.37 -0.65 5.69
CA LEU A 317 3.29 0.18 4.48
C LEU A 317 2.30 1.33 4.71
N ASN A 318 2.81 2.50 5.06
CA ASN A 318 2.03 3.73 5.22
C ASN A 318 2.71 4.92 4.51
N LEU A 319 1.96 6.00 4.27
CA LEU A 319 2.53 7.22 3.69
C LEU A 319 3.60 7.85 4.59
N THR A 320 3.53 7.62 5.91
CA THR A 320 4.54 8.10 6.86
C THR A 320 5.91 7.47 6.59
N LEU A 321 5.97 6.16 6.32
CA LEU A 321 7.19 5.45 5.97
C LEU A 321 7.76 6.01 4.67
N LEU A 322 6.91 6.19 3.65
CA LEU A 322 7.32 6.79 2.39
C LEU A 322 7.90 8.21 2.60
N GLY A 323 7.22 9.03 3.39
CA GLY A 323 7.70 10.37 3.77
C GLY A 323 9.05 10.33 4.49
N SER A 324 9.24 9.37 5.41
CA SER A 324 10.51 9.19 6.13
C SER A 324 11.66 8.77 5.21
N MET A 325 11.40 7.90 4.23
CA MET A 325 12.39 7.48 3.23
C MET A 325 12.79 8.65 2.34
N VAL A 326 11.82 9.42 1.84
CA VAL A 326 12.08 10.61 1.02
C VAL A 326 12.88 11.65 1.81
N ALA A 327 12.48 11.94 3.06
CA ALA A 327 13.19 12.88 3.92
C ALA A 327 14.64 12.45 4.15
N SER A 328 14.88 11.17 4.48
CA SER A 328 16.22 10.62 4.66
C SER A 328 17.09 10.79 3.41
N ILE A 329 16.54 10.52 2.23
CA ILE A 329 17.29 10.67 0.98
C ILE A 329 17.60 12.14 0.72
N VAL A 330 16.63 13.04 0.90
CA VAL A 330 16.86 14.49 0.76
C VAL A 330 17.97 14.96 1.72
N THR A 331 17.97 14.49 2.97
CA THR A 331 19.05 14.81 3.93
C THR A 331 20.41 14.34 3.45
N TYR A 332 20.53 13.08 2.99
CA TYR A 332 21.79 12.57 2.45
C TYR A 332 22.26 13.33 1.21
N LEU A 333 21.34 13.72 0.34
CA LEU A 333 21.64 14.52 -0.84
C LEU A 333 22.14 15.92 -0.45
N VAL A 334 21.52 16.58 0.53
CA VAL A 334 21.98 17.88 1.04
C VAL A 334 23.40 17.79 1.59
N ILE A 335 23.69 16.76 2.41
CA ILE A 335 25.04 16.52 2.95
C ILE A 335 26.05 16.34 1.81
N LEU A 336 25.69 15.55 0.80
CA LEU A 336 26.56 15.30 -0.34
C LEU A 336 26.83 16.58 -1.15
N ILE A 337 25.80 17.41 -1.38
CA ILE A 337 25.93 18.71 -2.04
C ILE A 337 26.87 19.64 -1.25
N GLN A 338 26.74 19.67 0.08
CA GLN A 338 27.62 20.49 0.94
C GLN A 338 29.08 20.06 0.81
N PHE A 339 29.36 18.76 0.80
CA PHE A 339 30.71 18.26 0.58
C PHE A 339 31.24 18.61 -0.82
N MET A 340 30.42 18.47 -1.86
CA MET A 340 30.80 18.85 -3.22
C MET A 340 31.17 20.34 -3.33
N PHE A 341 30.40 21.23 -2.70
CA PHE A 341 30.73 22.67 -2.69
C PHE A 341 31.99 22.97 -1.89
N ALA A 342 32.21 22.30 -0.76
CA ALA A 342 33.42 22.46 0.03
C ALA A 342 34.67 22.04 -0.75
N GLU A 343 34.59 20.95 -1.51
CA GLU A 343 35.68 20.48 -2.37
C GLU A 343 35.95 21.44 -3.54
N LYS A 344 34.91 21.90 -4.23
CA LYS A 344 35.04 22.90 -5.31
C LYS A 344 35.67 24.20 -4.82
N ASN A 345 35.27 24.69 -3.63
CA ASN A 345 35.84 25.89 -3.05
C ASN A 345 37.32 25.70 -2.65
N LYS A 346 37.70 24.52 -2.16
CA LYS A 346 39.11 24.18 -1.92
C LYS A 346 39.92 24.15 -3.21
N ALA A 347 39.39 23.55 -4.28
CA ALA A 347 40.05 23.50 -5.58
C ALA A 347 40.31 24.92 -6.14
N ASN A 348 39.29 25.78 -6.15
CA ASN A 348 39.43 27.17 -6.60
C ASN A 348 40.46 27.96 -5.76
N ARG A 349 40.50 27.73 -4.43
CA ARG A 349 41.46 28.42 -3.55
C ARG A 349 42.90 27.96 -3.84
N ASN A 350 43.12 26.68 -4.10
CA ASN A 350 44.44 26.15 -4.46
C ASN A 350 44.91 26.68 -5.82
N GLU A 351 44.01 26.84 -6.78
CA GLU A 351 44.33 27.41 -8.10
C GLU A 351 44.79 28.88 -7.97
N ILE A 352 44.12 29.69 -7.16
CA ILE A 352 44.52 31.08 -6.87
C ILE A 352 45.89 31.13 -6.15
N LEU A 353 46.13 30.26 -5.17
CA LEU A 353 47.43 30.19 -4.48
C LEU A 353 48.56 29.82 -5.45
N SER A 354 48.32 28.87 -6.36
CA SER A 354 49.33 28.48 -7.36
C SER A 354 49.63 29.57 -8.37
N SER A 355 48.65 30.39 -8.77
CA SER A 355 48.88 31.51 -9.69
C SER A 355 49.64 32.66 -9.04
N ILE A 356 49.43 32.91 -7.74
CA ILE A 356 50.20 33.91 -6.98
C ILE A 356 51.66 33.47 -6.85
N VAL A 357 51.94 32.22 -6.46
CA VAL A 357 53.31 31.70 -6.33
C VAL A 357 54.06 31.70 -7.66
N ASN A 358 53.39 31.36 -8.76
CA ASN A 358 54.01 31.40 -10.09
C ASN A 358 54.31 32.84 -10.57
N ASN A 359 53.48 33.81 -10.20
CA ASN A 359 53.75 35.22 -10.50
C ASN A 359 54.94 35.77 -9.70
N GLU A 360 55.10 35.40 -8.44
CA GLU A 360 56.27 35.80 -7.63
C GLU A 360 57.58 35.19 -8.13
N ASN A 361 57.58 33.94 -8.58
CA ASN A 361 58.77 33.32 -9.16
C ASN A 361 59.15 33.93 -10.53
N SER A 362 58.17 34.41 -11.30
CA SER A 362 58.41 35.04 -12.60
C SER A 362 58.97 36.46 -12.48
N THR A 363 58.66 37.18 -11.40
CA THR A 363 59.24 38.51 -11.14
C THR A 363 60.63 38.43 -10.54
N ALA A 364 60.94 37.39 -9.75
CA ALA A 364 62.30 37.19 -9.21
C ALA A 364 63.34 36.79 -10.29
N SER A 365 62.93 36.19 -11.40
CA SER A 365 63.84 35.83 -12.50
C SER A 365 64.20 36.97 -13.46
N VAL A 366 63.57 38.14 -13.34
CA VAL A 366 63.82 39.32 -14.20
C VAL A 366 64.85 40.27 -13.58
N SER A 367 65.26 40.03 -12.33
CA SER A 367 66.17 40.90 -11.57
C SER A 367 67.61 40.39 -11.41
N ASN A 368 68.08 39.45 -12.25
CA ASN A 368 69.47 38.98 -12.28
C ASN A 368 70.17 39.29 -13.60
#